data_AF-A0A1Q4HP27-F1
#
_entry.id   AF-A0A1Q4HP27-F1
#
_cell.length_a   1.000
_cell.length_b   1.000
_cell.length_c   1.000
_cell.angle_alpha   90.00
_cell.angle_beta   90.00
_cell.angle_gamma   90.00
#
_symmetry.space_group_name_H-M   'P 1'
#
loop_
_entity.id
_entity.type
_entity.pdbx_description
1 polymer ?
#
loop_
_entity_poly.entity_id
_entity_poly.type
_entity_poly.pdbx_seq_one_letter_code
_entity_poly.pdbx_strand_id
1 'polypeptide(L)'
;MPESRAILKLILSSTILLALVGILPQMVRTASDMSGLLTQPAAHHPVSTPPPAATPDPPIDWVTPATIGLGILIAALLILGTSRYLTSRRVDKRAQQERRAAQIQLWQQGVTTLADTSEALMAFENDPESVYFTRRLLGDITEPATAAFYTAFGTAQALCTETVPADTDMVIAFVDAAAAARRAFGAADENARRKARLGISHGGRRLTPDERHKIDQAQKLMRQARDPAVTEENAHNALTKALNLLDDAGAIIPERLTANTTKSIETVHRRALTR
;
A
#
# COMPACT_ATOMS: atom_id res chain seq x y z
N MET A 1 -7.93 -20.33 -18.22
CA MET A 1 -8.25 -21.57 -17.46
C MET A 1 -6.95 -22.30 -17.06
N PRO A 2 -6.44 -22.05 -15.84
CA PRO A 2 -5.45 -22.94 -15.21
C PRO A 2 -5.72 -23.23 -13.72
N GLU A 3 -6.97 -23.14 -13.26
CA GLU A 3 -7.28 -23.29 -11.82
C GLU A 3 -7.66 -24.72 -11.37
N SER A 4 -7.85 -25.67 -12.30
CA SER A 4 -8.29 -27.02 -11.93
C SER A 4 -7.17 -27.99 -11.54
N ARG A 5 -5.89 -27.61 -11.64
CA ARG A 5 -4.75 -28.50 -11.34
C ARG A 5 -4.14 -28.34 -9.94
N ALA A 6 -4.49 -27.28 -9.21
CA ALA A 6 -3.98 -27.05 -7.85
C ALA A 6 -4.81 -27.78 -6.78
N ILE A 7 -6.12 -27.90 -6.98
CA ILE A 7 -7.04 -28.51 -6.00
C ILE A 7 -6.89 -30.04 -5.95
N LEU A 8 -6.54 -30.69 -7.07
CA LEU A 8 -6.31 -32.14 -7.11
C LEU A 8 -5.04 -32.58 -6.35
N LYS A 9 -4.03 -31.71 -6.21
CA LYS A 9 -2.81 -32.00 -5.44
C LYS A 9 -3.00 -31.84 -3.93
N LEU A 10 -4.02 -31.10 -3.50
CA LEU A 10 -4.31 -30.90 -2.07
C LEU A 10 -5.09 -32.09 -1.46
N ILE A 11 -5.94 -32.76 -2.24
CA ILE A 11 -6.73 -33.90 -1.75
C ILE A 11 -5.92 -35.21 -1.73
N LEU A 12 -4.93 -35.37 -2.62
CA LEU A 12 -4.10 -36.58 -2.66
C LEU A 12 -2.99 -36.62 -1.59
N SER A 13 -2.61 -35.48 -1.02
CA SER A 13 -1.60 -35.41 0.05
C SER A 13 -2.19 -35.62 1.46
N SER A 14 -3.50 -35.40 1.63
CA SER A 14 -4.18 -35.49 2.92
C SER A 14 -4.60 -36.92 3.30
N THR A 15 -4.67 -37.86 2.35
CA THR A 15 -5.04 -39.26 2.63
C THR A 15 -3.84 -40.16 2.92
N ILE A 16 -2.63 -39.78 2.51
CA ILE A 16 -1.42 -40.60 2.74
C ILE A 16 -0.81 -40.35 4.14
N LEU A 17 -1.08 -39.20 4.77
CA LEU A 17 -0.54 -38.91 6.12
C LEU A 17 -1.45 -39.36 7.27
N LEU A 18 -2.71 -39.75 7.01
CA LEU A 18 -3.62 -40.29 8.03
C LEU A 18 -3.62 -41.83 8.12
N ALA A 19 -2.87 -42.52 7.26
CA ALA A 19 -2.78 -43.98 7.25
C ALA A 19 -1.57 -44.55 8.02
N LEU A 20 -0.68 -43.71 8.58
CA LEU A 20 0.57 -44.18 9.19
C LEU A 20 0.69 -43.97 10.73
N VAL A 21 -0.38 -43.54 11.41
CA VAL A 21 -0.40 -43.36 12.88
C VAL A 21 -1.47 -44.26 13.55
N GLY A 22 -2.15 -45.11 12.78
CA GLY A 22 -3.26 -45.95 13.26
C GLY A 22 -2.98 -47.46 13.36
N ILE A 23 -1.72 -47.90 13.36
CA ILE A 23 -1.37 -49.32 13.42
C ILE A 23 -0.31 -49.52 14.52
N LEU A 24 -0.66 -50.37 15.50
CA LEU A 24 -0.01 -50.74 16.78
C LEU A 24 -0.34 -49.81 17.98
N PRO A 25 -1.14 -50.26 18.99
CA PRO A 25 -1.24 -51.62 19.54
C PRO A 25 -2.69 -52.13 19.71
N GLN A 26 -3.08 -53.15 18.94
CA GLN A 26 -4.35 -53.89 19.11
C GLN A 26 -4.11 -55.42 19.21
N MET A 27 -2.93 -55.85 19.66
CA MET A 27 -2.55 -57.27 19.72
C MET A 27 -2.07 -57.70 21.13
N VAL A 28 -2.87 -57.42 22.18
CA VAL A 28 -2.76 -58.12 23.49
C VAL A 28 -4.14 -58.50 24.04
N ARG A 29 -5.17 -58.58 23.19
CA ARG A 29 -6.55 -58.88 23.62
C ARG A 29 -7.15 -60.09 22.90
N THR A 30 -6.43 -61.21 22.86
CA THR A 30 -6.97 -62.55 22.53
C THR A 30 -5.97 -63.64 22.92
N ALA A 31 -5.89 -63.95 24.22
CA ALA A 31 -5.33 -65.22 24.71
C ALA A 31 -5.95 -65.60 26.07
N SER A 32 -7.23 -65.31 26.24
CA SER A 32 -8.01 -65.78 27.38
C SER A 32 -9.38 -66.22 26.88
N ASP A 33 -9.34 -67.19 25.96
CA ASP A 33 -10.49 -68.01 25.62
C ASP A 33 -10.52 -69.23 26.55
N MET A 34 -11.68 -69.39 27.19
CA MET A 34 -12.36 -70.66 27.36
C MET A 34 -11.52 -71.88 27.80
N SER A 35 -11.63 -72.25 29.08
CA SER A 35 -11.92 -73.64 29.48
C SER A 35 -12.07 -73.72 31.01
N GLY A 36 -13.30 -73.56 31.47
CA GLY A 36 -13.69 -73.77 32.86
C GLY A 36 -15.01 -74.51 32.92
N LEU A 37 -15.03 -75.77 32.50
CA LEU A 37 -16.12 -76.71 32.75
C LEU A 37 -15.57 -78.03 33.28
N LEU A 38 -15.96 -78.31 34.53
CA LEU A 38 -16.34 -79.61 35.10
C LEU A 38 -15.25 -80.62 35.57
N THR A 39 -15.30 -80.86 36.89
CA THR A 39 -15.32 -82.19 37.55
C THR A 39 -14.01 -82.80 38.09
N GLN A 40 -13.81 -82.59 39.41
CA GLN A 40 -13.61 -83.55 40.54
C GLN A 40 -13.50 -85.08 40.21
N PRO A 41 -12.92 -86.04 41.01
CA PRO A 41 -12.53 -86.02 42.45
C PRO A 41 -11.15 -86.64 42.84
N ALA A 42 -10.78 -86.35 44.09
CA ALA A 42 -10.28 -87.22 45.17
C ALA A 42 -9.07 -88.18 44.99
N ALA A 43 -8.09 -87.98 45.88
CA ALA A 43 -7.69 -88.88 46.98
C ALA A 43 -6.21 -89.28 47.06
N HIS A 44 -5.74 -89.30 48.32
CA HIS A 44 -4.63 -90.05 48.94
C HIS A 44 -3.31 -89.30 49.27
N HIS A 45 -3.03 -89.35 50.58
CA HIS A 45 -1.83 -88.96 51.34
C HIS A 45 -0.62 -89.91 51.06
N PRO A 46 0.48 -89.86 51.85
CA PRO A 46 1.54 -88.85 51.95
C PRO A 46 2.93 -89.49 51.62
N VAL A 47 4.00 -88.70 51.56
CA VAL A 47 5.37 -88.98 52.09
C VAL A 47 6.35 -87.92 51.59
N SER A 48 7.10 -87.37 52.54
CA SER A 48 8.05 -86.26 52.43
C SER A 48 9.30 -86.57 51.59
N THR A 49 9.83 -85.56 50.91
CA THR A 49 11.20 -85.51 50.34
C THR A 49 11.59 -84.02 50.11
N PRO A 50 12.89 -83.68 50.01
CA PRO A 50 13.64 -82.76 50.88
C PRO A 50 13.46 -81.26 50.55
N PRO A 51 14.01 -80.31 51.36
CA PRO A 51 13.73 -78.88 51.20
C PRO A 51 14.18 -78.37 49.83
N PRO A 52 13.37 -77.55 49.13
CA PRO A 52 13.79 -76.98 47.86
C PRO A 52 14.94 -76.01 48.12
N ALA A 53 16.05 -76.23 47.40
CA ALA A 53 17.13 -75.27 47.32
C ALA A 53 16.57 -73.91 46.91
N ALA A 54 16.99 -72.85 47.60
CA ALA A 54 16.63 -71.48 47.27
C ALA A 54 17.00 -71.21 45.79
N THR A 55 15.99 -71.06 44.95
CA THR A 55 16.14 -70.48 43.62
C THR A 55 16.72 -69.08 43.77
N PRO A 56 17.79 -68.71 43.05
CA PRO A 56 18.25 -67.34 43.00
C PRO A 56 17.10 -66.45 42.50
N ASP A 57 16.86 -65.32 43.16
CA ASP A 57 15.91 -64.31 42.68
C ASP A 57 16.24 -63.95 41.23
N PRO A 58 15.23 -63.85 40.33
CA PRO A 58 15.48 -63.43 38.95
C PRO A 58 16.11 -62.03 38.96
N PRO A 59 17.16 -61.77 38.17
CA PRO A 59 17.76 -60.44 38.10
C PRO A 59 16.69 -59.44 37.68
N ILE A 60 16.51 -58.37 38.47
CA ILE A 60 15.56 -57.30 38.18
C ILE A 60 15.87 -56.75 36.80
N ASP A 61 14.92 -56.92 35.87
CA ASP A 61 15.08 -56.51 34.47
C ASP A 61 14.85 -55.00 34.33
N TRP A 62 15.87 -54.22 34.69
CA TRP A 62 15.90 -52.76 34.57
C TRP A 62 15.86 -52.26 33.11
N VAL A 63 15.99 -53.16 32.12
CA VAL A 63 16.08 -52.80 30.69
C VAL A 63 14.72 -52.30 30.16
N THR A 64 13.62 -52.86 30.65
CA THR A 64 12.26 -52.50 30.21
C THR A 64 11.84 -51.08 30.63
N PRO A 65 11.96 -50.64 31.91
CA PRO A 65 11.67 -49.25 32.28
C PRO A 65 12.67 -48.25 31.69
N ALA A 66 13.94 -48.64 31.52
CA ALA A 66 14.96 -47.77 30.93
C ALA A 66 14.70 -47.45 29.45
N THR A 67 14.23 -48.44 28.66
CA THR A 67 13.88 -48.24 27.25
C THR A 67 12.62 -47.39 27.07
N ILE A 68 11.60 -47.57 27.90
CA ILE A 68 10.39 -46.72 27.91
C ILE A 68 10.75 -45.27 28.26
N GLY A 69 11.59 -45.07 29.30
CA GLY A 69 12.07 -43.74 29.69
C GLY A 69 12.84 -43.02 28.58
N LEU A 70 13.70 -43.75 27.86
CA LEU A 70 14.46 -43.20 26.74
C LEU A 70 13.55 -42.81 25.55
N GLY A 71 12.56 -43.64 25.23
CA GLY A 71 11.59 -43.36 24.16
C GLY A 71 10.77 -42.09 24.43
N ILE A 72 10.31 -41.91 25.67
CA ILE A 72 9.59 -40.69 26.09
C ILE A 72 10.49 -39.46 25.99
N LEU A 73 11.75 -39.58 26.42
CA LEU A 73 12.69 -38.47 26.39
C LEU A 73 13.02 -38.04 24.94
N ILE A 74 13.21 -39.00 24.05
CA ILE A 74 13.40 -38.72 22.61
C ILE A 74 12.16 -38.07 22.01
N ALA A 75 10.96 -38.61 22.30
CA ALA A 75 9.71 -38.03 21.82
C ALA A 75 9.51 -36.59 22.32
N ALA A 76 9.80 -36.32 23.60
CA ALA A 76 9.71 -34.99 24.19
C ALA A 76 10.70 -34.00 23.53
N LEU A 77 11.93 -34.43 23.26
CA LEU A 77 12.93 -33.61 22.56
C LEU A 77 12.53 -33.32 21.11
N LEU A 78 11.96 -34.30 20.39
CA LEU A 78 11.46 -34.10 19.04
C LEU A 78 10.27 -33.13 18.99
N ILE A 79 9.32 -33.26 19.93
CA ILE A 79 8.18 -32.33 20.05
C ILE A 79 8.68 -30.92 20.39
N LEU A 80 9.63 -30.78 21.31
CA LEU A 80 10.18 -29.48 21.69
C LEU A 80 10.97 -28.83 20.54
N GLY A 81 11.77 -29.62 19.82
CA GLY A 81 12.55 -29.16 18.67
C GLY A 81 11.67 -28.71 17.50
N THR A 82 10.67 -29.52 17.12
CA THR A 82 9.71 -29.18 16.06
C THR A 82 8.84 -27.97 16.44
N SER A 83 8.42 -27.87 17.70
CA SER A 83 7.69 -26.71 18.23
C SER A 83 8.53 -25.42 18.16
N ARG A 84 9.79 -25.45 18.60
CA ARG A 84 10.69 -24.29 18.50
C ARG A 84 10.98 -23.89 17.05
N TYR A 85 11.15 -24.85 16.17
CA TYR A 85 11.38 -24.59 14.74
C TYR A 85 10.15 -23.99 14.04
N LEU A 86 8.95 -24.48 14.35
CA LEU A 86 7.71 -23.94 13.77
C LEU A 86 7.40 -22.55 14.33
N THR A 87 7.68 -22.30 15.61
CA THR A 87 7.48 -20.97 16.23
C THR A 87 8.47 -19.95 15.69
N SER A 88 9.76 -20.28 15.54
CA SER A 88 10.74 -19.36 14.91
C SER A 88 10.36 -19.01 13.48
N ARG A 89 10.00 -20.01 12.65
CA ARG A 89 9.52 -19.76 11.28
C ARG A 89 8.25 -18.89 11.22
N ARG A 90 7.36 -18.99 12.20
CA ARG A 90 6.17 -18.13 12.28
C ARG A 90 6.55 -16.69 12.62
N VAL A 91 7.50 -16.50 13.54
CA VAL A 91 8.02 -15.16 13.89
C VAL A 91 8.71 -14.52 12.69
N ASP A 92 9.57 -15.26 11.97
CA ASP A 92 10.26 -14.74 10.78
C ASP A 92 9.27 -14.35 9.68
N LYS A 93 8.25 -15.18 9.44
CA LYS A 93 7.19 -14.87 8.47
C LYS A 93 6.38 -13.65 8.87
N ARG A 94 6.05 -13.50 10.15
CA ARG A 94 5.35 -12.31 10.66
C ARG A 94 6.21 -11.05 10.50
N ALA A 95 7.48 -11.11 10.88
CA ALA A 95 8.40 -10.00 10.70
C ALA A 95 8.57 -9.60 9.22
N GLN A 96 8.62 -10.58 8.30
CA GLN A 96 8.63 -10.31 6.86
C GLN A 96 7.34 -9.67 6.37
N GLN A 97 6.18 -10.16 6.83
CA GLN A 97 4.87 -9.59 6.50
C GLN A 97 4.73 -8.17 7.02
N GLU A 98 5.16 -7.90 8.25
CA GLU A 98 5.15 -6.57 8.87
C GLU A 98 6.03 -5.59 8.09
N ARG A 99 7.24 -6.00 7.69
CA ARG A 99 8.13 -5.18 6.84
C ARG A 99 7.50 -4.88 5.49
N ARG A 100 6.90 -5.89 4.84
CA ARG A 100 6.22 -5.69 3.55
C ARG A 100 5.00 -4.79 3.70
N ALA A 101 4.22 -4.93 4.77
CA ALA A 101 3.09 -4.06 5.06
C ALA A 101 3.53 -2.61 5.28
N ALA A 102 4.59 -2.39 6.07
CA ALA A 102 5.17 -1.06 6.29
C ALA A 102 5.68 -0.43 4.99
N GLN A 103 6.34 -1.22 4.12
CA GLN A 103 6.79 -0.76 2.80
C GLN A 103 5.61 -0.35 1.90
N ILE A 104 4.53 -1.14 1.88
CA ILE A 104 3.31 -0.81 1.11
C ILE A 104 2.68 0.48 1.64
N GLN A 105 2.60 0.63 2.97
CA GLN A 105 2.05 1.83 3.59
C GLN A 105 2.87 3.07 3.24
N LEU A 106 4.20 2.98 3.30
CA LEU A 106 5.10 4.07 2.92
C LEU A 106 4.93 4.44 1.44
N TRP A 107 4.85 3.45 0.56
CA TRP A 107 4.56 3.67 -0.85
C TRP A 107 3.23 4.40 -1.06
N GLN A 108 2.16 3.94 -0.40
CA GLN A 108 0.84 4.56 -0.49
C GLN A 108 0.87 6.02 -0.01
N GLN A 109 1.63 6.34 1.04
CA GLN A 109 1.83 7.72 1.48
C GLN A 109 2.44 8.60 0.38
N GLY A 110 3.45 8.09 -0.34
CA GLY A 110 4.04 8.78 -1.49
C GLY A 110 3.03 9.01 -2.61
N VAL A 111 2.23 7.98 -2.95
CA VAL A 111 1.18 8.06 -3.97
C VAL A 111 0.14 9.11 -3.60
N THR A 112 -0.37 9.09 -2.37
CA THR A 112 -1.31 10.11 -1.87
C THR A 112 -0.71 11.50 -1.93
N THR A 113 0.55 11.66 -1.51
CA THR A 113 1.23 12.97 -1.53
C THR A 113 1.38 13.51 -2.96
N LEU A 114 1.72 12.66 -3.92
CA LEU A 114 1.82 13.04 -5.32
C LEU A 114 0.44 13.36 -5.91
N ALA A 115 -0.59 12.58 -5.56
CA ALA A 115 -1.97 12.80 -5.97
C ALA A 115 -2.51 14.14 -5.44
N ASP A 116 -2.33 14.43 -4.14
CA ASP A 116 -2.70 15.72 -3.52
C ASP A 116 -2.02 16.90 -4.23
N THR A 117 -0.74 16.73 -4.60
CA THR A 117 0.02 17.77 -5.32
C THR A 117 -0.52 17.97 -6.73
N SER A 118 -0.85 16.89 -7.43
CA SER A 118 -1.49 16.93 -8.75
C SER A 118 -2.87 17.59 -8.68
N GLU A 119 -3.67 17.25 -7.67
CA GLU A 119 -4.97 17.87 -7.41
C GLU A 119 -4.84 19.37 -7.14
N ALA A 120 -3.86 19.78 -6.33
CA ALA A 120 -3.61 21.19 -6.08
C ALA A 120 -3.18 21.95 -7.36
N LEU A 121 -2.37 21.34 -8.21
CA LEU A 121 -2.01 21.90 -9.52
C LEU A 121 -3.25 22.01 -10.42
N MET A 122 -4.06 20.97 -10.53
CA MET A 122 -5.30 20.99 -11.31
C MET A 122 -6.29 22.05 -10.78
N ALA A 123 -6.41 22.20 -9.47
CA ALA A 123 -7.27 23.21 -8.85
C ALA A 123 -6.81 24.63 -9.20
N PHE A 124 -5.50 24.85 -9.32
CA PHE A 124 -4.95 26.09 -9.86
C PHE A 124 -5.29 26.26 -11.35
N GLU A 125 -5.00 25.26 -12.19
CA GLU A 125 -5.18 25.35 -13.65
C GLU A 125 -6.66 25.48 -14.08
N ASN A 126 -7.59 25.04 -13.22
CA ASN A 126 -9.04 25.14 -13.43
C ASN A 126 -9.67 26.42 -12.84
N ASP A 127 -8.90 27.26 -12.15
CA ASP A 127 -9.38 28.55 -11.65
C ASP A 127 -8.76 29.71 -12.47
N PRO A 128 -9.48 30.25 -13.47
CA PRO A 128 -9.00 31.38 -14.25
C PRO A 128 -8.60 32.56 -13.37
N GLU A 129 -9.33 32.87 -12.30
CA GLU A 129 -8.95 34.03 -11.47
C GLU A 129 -7.57 33.85 -10.83
N SER A 130 -7.24 32.61 -10.45
CA SER A 130 -5.90 32.26 -10.00
C SER A 130 -4.85 32.31 -11.08
N VAL A 131 -5.11 31.70 -12.23
CA VAL A 131 -4.17 31.65 -13.36
C VAL A 131 -3.80 33.05 -13.85
N TYR A 132 -4.78 33.94 -14.02
CA TYR A 132 -4.54 35.23 -14.66
C TYR A 132 -4.08 36.32 -13.67
N PHE A 133 -4.56 36.28 -12.42
CA PHE A 133 -4.42 37.43 -11.52
C PHE A 133 -3.67 37.11 -10.23
N THR A 134 -4.13 36.13 -9.45
CA THR A 134 -3.62 35.97 -8.07
C THR A 134 -2.36 35.10 -7.98
N ARG A 135 -2.15 34.22 -8.96
CA ARG A 135 -1.08 33.21 -8.96
C ARG A 135 -0.41 33.05 -10.33
N ARG A 136 -0.39 34.11 -11.15
CA ARG A 136 0.12 34.08 -12.53
C ARG A 136 1.49 33.42 -12.70
N LEU A 137 2.43 33.72 -11.81
CA LEU A 137 3.80 33.20 -11.89
C LEU A 137 3.91 31.71 -11.58
N LEU A 138 2.88 31.08 -11.00
CA LEU A 138 2.83 29.64 -10.80
C LEU A 138 2.69 28.87 -12.13
N GLY A 139 2.14 29.51 -13.17
CA GLY A 139 2.09 28.95 -14.52
C GLY A 139 3.35 29.21 -15.36
N ASP A 140 4.21 30.15 -14.93
CA ASP A 140 5.39 30.57 -15.67
C ASP A 140 6.60 29.70 -15.33
N ILE A 141 6.98 28.80 -16.24
CA ILE A 141 8.10 27.85 -16.07
C ILE A 141 9.45 28.57 -16.01
N THR A 142 9.55 29.81 -16.50
CA THR A 142 10.80 30.58 -16.43
C THR A 142 11.05 31.14 -15.03
N GLU A 143 10.04 31.18 -14.16
CA GLU A 143 10.18 31.61 -12.78
C GLU A 143 10.89 30.52 -11.96
N PRO A 144 12.00 30.84 -11.26
CA PRO A 144 12.84 29.81 -10.63
C PRO A 144 12.10 28.89 -9.65
N ALA A 145 11.14 29.42 -8.88
CA ALA A 145 10.36 28.63 -7.93
C ALA A 145 9.43 27.63 -8.66
N THR A 146 8.82 28.06 -9.76
CA THR A 146 7.94 27.25 -10.59
C THR A 146 8.74 26.20 -11.37
N ALA A 147 9.90 26.57 -11.91
CA ALA A 147 10.83 25.63 -12.53
C ALA A 147 11.23 24.51 -11.56
N ALA A 148 11.62 24.88 -10.33
CA ALA A 148 11.99 23.92 -9.30
C ALA A 148 10.83 22.98 -8.93
N PHE A 149 9.59 23.48 -8.90
CA PHE A 149 8.40 22.65 -8.74
C PHE A 149 8.25 21.64 -9.88
N TYR A 150 8.26 22.08 -11.14
CA TYR A 150 8.07 21.15 -12.27
C TYR A 150 9.20 20.13 -12.38
N THR A 151 10.45 20.49 -12.03
CA THR A 151 11.55 19.53 -11.92
C THR A 151 11.27 18.47 -10.85
N ALA A 152 10.94 18.89 -9.62
CA ALA A 152 10.67 17.96 -8.53
C ALA A 152 9.44 17.07 -8.79
N PHE A 153 8.38 17.64 -9.37
CA PHE A 153 7.18 16.92 -9.75
C PHE A 153 7.44 15.89 -10.85
N GLY A 154 8.24 16.26 -11.87
CA GLY A 154 8.69 15.32 -12.91
C GLY A 154 9.53 14.17 -12.34
N THR A 155 10.43 14.45 -11.39
CA THR A 155 11.21 13.41 -10.70
C THR A 155 10.31 12.45 -9.92
N ALA A 156 9.32 12.97 -9.19
CA ALA A 156 8.38 12.15 -8.44
C ALA A 156 7.53 11.27 -9.36
N GLN A 157 7.06 11.80 -10.49
CA GLN A 157 6.32 11.03 -11.51
C GLN A 157 7.17 9.93 -12.13
N ALA A 158 8.44 10.20 -12.44
CA ALA A 158 9.34 9.22 -13.02
C ALA A 158 9.62 8.03 -12.09
N LEU A 159 9.57 8.24 -10.77
CA LEU A 159 9.74 7.20 -9.75
C LEU A 159 8.42 6.47 -9.42
N CYS A 160 7.28 7.00 -9.83
CA CYS A 160 5.96 6.41 -9.55
C CYS A 160 5.69 5.23 -10.50
N THR A 161 5.95 4.01 -10.02
CA THR A 161 5.67 2.77 -10.76
C THR A 161 4.23 2.28 -10.56
N GLU A 162 3.72 1.49 -11.51
CA GLU A 162 2.37 0.91 -11.42
C GLU A 162 2.22 -0.05 -10.24
N THR A 163 3.29 -0.77 -9.89
CA THR A 163 3.32 -1.73 -8.79
C THR A 163 4.30 -1.29 -7.70
N VAL A 164 4.04 -1.70 -6.46
CA VAL A 164 4.92 -1.40 -5.32
C VAL A 164 6.26 -2.12 -5.49
N PRO A 165 7.39 -1.39 -5.60
CA PRO A 165 8.70 -2.01 -5.73
C PRO A 165 9.00 -3.01 -4.61
N ALA A 166 9.81 -4.03 -4.91
CA ALA A 166 10.33 -4.94 -3.87
C ALA A 166 11.45 -4.28 -3.07
N ASP A 167 12.23 -3.42 -3.73
CA ASP A 167 13.32 -2.67 -3.13
C ASP A 167 12.79 -1.55 -2.22
N THR A 168 13.34 -1.47 -1.00
CA THR A 168 12.95 -0.46 -0.01
C THR A 168 13.55 0.91 -0.37
N ASP A 169 14.74 0.94 -0.96
CA ASP A 169 15.41 2.20 -1.31
C ASP A 169 14.66 2.94 -2.42
N MET A 170 14.10 2.21 -3.39
CA MET A 170 13.21 2.78 -4.40
C MET A 170 11.93 3.40 -3.80
N VAL A 171 11.36 2.75 -2.78
CA VAL A 171 10.16 3.27 -2.09
C VAL A 171 10.52 4.56 -1.35
N ILE A 172 11.63 4.58 -0.62
CA ILE A 172 12.10 5.78 0.09
C ILE A 172 12.37 6.92 -0.90
N ALA A 173 13.09 6.65 -1.99
CA ALA A 173 13.38 7.65 -3.02
C ALA A 173 12.12 8.25 -3.63
N PHE A 174 11.09 7.42 -3.89
CA PHE A 174 9.80 7.91 -4.37
C PHE A 174 9.10 8.80 -3.34
N VAL A 175 9.02 8.38 -2.08
CA VAL A 175 8.37 9.17 -1.02
C VAL A 175 9.07 10.50 -0.82
N ASP A 176 10.41 10.52 -0.82
CA ASP A 176 11.19 11.74 -0.69
C ASP A 176 10.97 12.68 -1.88
N ALA A 177 10.91 12.14 -3.10
CA ALA A 177 10.61 12.90 -4.30
C ALA A 177 9.19 13.47 -4.28
N ALA A 178 8.18 12.70 -3.88
CA ALA A 178 6.80 13.16 -3.74
C ALA A 178 6.69 14.28 -2.68
N ALA A 179 7.36 14.12 -1.55
CA ALA A 179 7.41 15.15 -0.52
C ALA A 179 8.14 16.41 -0.99
N ALA A 180 9.22 16.27 -1.77
CA ALA A 180 9.93 17.38 -2.38
C ALA A 180 9.06 18.14 -3.39
N ALA A 181 8.31 17.43 -4.24
CA ALA A 181 7.36 18.02 -5.17
C ALA A 181 6.28 18.83 -4.44
N ARG A 182 5.69 18.28 -3.38
CA ARG A 182 4.69 18.97 -2.55
C ARG A 182 5.25 20.25 -1.92
N ARG A 183 6.46 20.19 -1.35
CA ARG A 183 7.12 21.37 -0.77
C ARG A 183 7.44 22.43 -1.84
N ALA A 184 7.94 22.00 -2.99
CA ALA A 184 8.27 22.90 -4.09
C ALA A 184 7.01 23.57 -4.66
N PHE A 185 5.89 22.84 -4.77
CA PHE A 185 4.60 23.41 -5.15
C PHE A 185 4.15 24.49 -4.16
N GLY A 186 4.18 24.19 -2.86
CA GLY A 186 3.81 25.17 -1.83
C GLY A 186 4.69 26.43 -1.87
N ALA A 187 6.00 26.27 -2.08
CA ALA A 187 6.92 27.39 -2.23
C ALA A 187 6.65 28.22 -3.50
N ALA A 188 6.33 27.56 -4.63
CA ALA A 188 5.97 28.22 -5.87
C ALA A 188 4.64 28.98 -5.76
N ASP A 189 3.60 28.37 -5.17
CA ASP A 189 2.28 28.99 -4.95
C ASP A 189 2.40 30.22 -4.05
N GLU A 190 3.09 30.12 -2.91
CA GLU A 190 3.30 31.25 -2.02
C GLU A 190 4.13 32.35 -2.69
N ASN A 191 5.19 32.00 -3.42
CA ASN A 191 5.98 32.99 -4.16
C ASN A 191 5.14 33.70 -5.22
N ALA A 192 4.28 32.98 -5.95
CA ALA A 192 3.39 33.56 -6.95
C ALA A 192 2.39 34.53 -6.30
N ARG A 193 1.74 34.15 -5.19
CA ARG A 193 0.81 35.01 -4.42
C ARG A 193 1.51 36.25 -3.89
N ARG A 194 2.68 36.09 -3.28
CA ARG A 194 3.48 37.18 -2.74
C ARG A 194 3.88 38.17 -3.83
N LYS A 195 4.40 37.69 -4.96
CA LYS A 195 4.77 38.54 -6.11
C LYS A 195 3.56 39.25 -6.71
N ALA A 196 2.42 38.58 -6.83
CA ALA A 196 1.17 39.21 -7.28
C ALA A 196 0.76 40.39 -6.37
N ARG A 197 0.79 40.21 -5.04
CA ARG A 197 0.49 41.27 -4.05
C ARG A 197 1.44 42.46 -4.15
N LEU A 198 2.72 42.21 -4.46
CA LEU A 198 3.73 43.25 -4.64
C LEU A 198 3.65 43.93 -6.02
N GLY A 199 2.81 43.41 -6.92
CA GLY A 199 2.74 43.84 -8.31
C GLY A 199 4.01 43.52 -9.08
N ILE A 200 4.64 42.38 -8.79
CA ILE A 200 5.82 41.88 -9.49
C ILE A 200 5.35 40.95 -10.62
N SER A 201 5.79 41.25 -11.84
CA SER A 201 5.58 40.44 -13.03
C SER A 201 6.80 39.55 -13.34
N HIS A 202 6.72 38.88 -14.48
CA HIS A 202 7.79 38.02 -14.99
C HIS A 202 9.16 38.73 -14.96
N GLY A 203 10.21 37.98 -14.63
CA GLY A 203 11.58 38.50 -14.57
C GLY A 203 11.85 39.39 -13.35
N GLY A 204 10.93 39.44 -12.38
CA GLY A 204 11.09 40.24 -11.16
C GLY A 204 10.82 41.74 -11.34
N ARG A 205 10.31 42.15 -12.51
CA ARG A 205 9.97 43.55 -12.79
C ARG A 205 8.73 43.97 -12.01
N ARG A 206 8.69 45.21 -11.53
CA ARG A 206 7.48 45.78 -10.93
C ARG A 206 6.57 46.35 -12.01
N LEU A 207 5.29 46.03 -11.94
CA LEU A 207 4.25 46.61 -12.79
C LEU A 207 4.15 48.11 -12.54
N THR A 208 4.10 48.86 -13.64
CA THR A 208 3.77 50.28 -13.66
C THR A 208 2.30 50.51 -13.28
N PRO A 209 1.90 51.73 -12.89
CA PRO A 209 0.50 52.05 -12.62
C PRO A 209 -0.42 51.79 -13.81
N ASP A 210 0.03 52.06 -15.04
CA ASP A 210 -0.72 51.80 -16.27
C ASP A 210 -0.95 50.30 -16.49
N GLU A 211 0.10 49.49 -16.37
CA GLU A 211 -0.02 48.02 -16.51
C GLU A 211 -0.92 47.42 -15.43
N ARG A 212 -0.87 47.95 -14.20
CA ARG A 212 -1.80 47.53 -13.15
C ARG A 212 -3.24 47.88 -13.50
N HIS A 213 -3.48 49.07 -14.05
CA HIS A 213 -4.81 49.46 -14.50
C HIS A 213 -5.33 48.54 -15.61
N LYS A 214 -4.49 48.16 -16.58
CA LYS A 214 -4.85 47.17 -17.62
C LYS A 214 -5.22 45.82 -17.03
N ILE A 215 -4.48 45.33 -16.03
CA ILE A 215 -4.79 44.08 -15.32
C ILE A 215 -6.15 44.18 -14.61
N ASP A 216 -6.43 45.29 -13.92
CA ASP A 216 -7.73 45.50 -13.25
C ASP A 216 -8.89 45.55 -14.26
N GLN A 217 -8.68 46.18 -15.43
CA GLN A 217 -9.65 46.19 -16.53
C GLN A 217 -9.87 44.78 -17.11
N ALA A 218 -8.80 44.03 -17.33
CA ALA A 218 -8.87 42.65 -17.81
C ALA A 218 -9.66 41.76 -16.82
N GLN A 219 -9.46 41.93 -15.51
CA GLN A 219 -10.21 41.19 -14.50
C GLN A 219 -11.72 41.48 -14.57
N LYS A 220 -12.11 42.73 -14.78
CA LYS A 220 -13.53 43.10 -14.96
C LYS A 220 -14.13 42.46 -16.22
N LEU A 221 -13.40 42.49 -17.33
CA LEU A 221 -13.83 41.89 -18.59
C LEU A 221 -13.94 40.36 -18.50
N MET A 222 -13.00 39.68 -17.82
CA MET A 222 -13.11 38.23 -17.60
C MET A 222 -14.30 37.85 -16.72
N ARG A 223 -14.63 38.68 -15.71
CA ARG A 223 -15.85 38.49 -14.91
C ARG A 223 -17.10 38.65 -15.76
N GLN A 224 -17.14 39.66 -16.63
CA GLN A 224 -18.23 39.87 -17.58
C GLN A 224 -18.35 38.69 -18.57
N ALA A 225 -17.24 38.16 -19.08
CA ALA A 225 -17.26 37.03 -20.00
C ALA A 225 -17.84 35.75 -19.38
N ARG A 226 -17.70 35.58 -18.07
CA ARG A 226 -18.24 34.44 -17.31
C ARG A 226 -19.67 34.64 -16.83
N ASP A 227 -20.25 35.83 -17.00
CA ASP A 227 -21.62 36.11 -16.59
C ASP A 227 -22.61 35.43 -17.55
N PRO A 228 -23.47 34.51 -17.08
CA PRO A 228 -24.44 33.83 -17.93
C PRO A 228 -25.54 34.76 -18.47
N ALA A 229 -25.70 35.98 -17.93
CA ALA A 229 -26.65 36.97 -18.43
C ALA A 229 -26.15 37.70 -19.69
N VAL A 230 -24.87 37.58 -20.02
CA VAL A 230 -24.25 38.21 -21.20
C VAL A 230 -24.40 37.29 -22.41
N THR A 231 -24.64 37.85 -23.60
CA THR A 231 -24.69 37.05 -24.82
C THR A 231 -23.32 36.41 -25.13
N GLU A 232 -23.33 35.24 -25.77
CA GLU A 232 -22.10 34.51 -26.12
C GLU A 232 -21.11 35.37 -26.91
N GLU A 233 -21.59 36.14 -27.89
CA GLU A 233 -20.76 37.07 -28.68
C GLU A 233 -20.10 38.14 -27.80
N ASN A 234 -20.86 38.74 -26.88
CA ASN A 234 -20.32 39.75 -25.97
C ASN A 234 -19.33 39.14 -24.97
N ALA A 235 -19.57 37.90 -24.53
CA ALA A 235 -18.66 37.19 -23.67
C ALA A 235 -17.34 36.87 -24.37
N HIS A 236 -17.39 36.43 -25.63
CA HIS A 236 -16.20 36.19 -26.44
C HIS A 236 -15.42 37.48 -26.69
N ASN A 237 -16.10 38.56 -27.05
CA ASN A 237 -15.48 39.88 -27.23
C ASN A 237 -14.83 40.40 -25.93
N ALA A 238 -15.48 40.20 -24.78
CA ALA A 238 -14.92 40.58 -23.48
C ALA A 238 -13.68 39.75 -23.14
N LEU A 239 -13.69 38.44 -23.39
CA LEU A 239 -12.54 37.56 -23.19
C LEU A 239 -11.35 37.98 -24.07
N THR A 240 -11.57 38.20 -25.36
CA THR A 240 -10.52 38.63 -26.30
C THR A 240 -9.90 39.96 -25.86
N LYS A 241 -10.71 40.95 -25.46
CA LYS A 241 -10.20 42.22 -24.92
C LYS A 241 -9.42 42.03 -23.63
N ALA A 242 -9.87 41.15 -22.73
CA ALA A 242 -9.15 40.86 -21.50
C ALA A 242 -7.77 40.25 -21.77
N LEU A 243 -7.68 39.30 -22.70
CA LEU A 243 -6.42 38.67 -23.08
C LEU A 243 -5.44 39.67 -23.71
N ASN A 244 -5.92 40.57 -24.58
CA ASN A 244 -5.09 41.63 -25.16
C ASN A 244 -4.55 42.59 -24.08
N LEU A 245 -5.37 42.99 -23.11
CA LEU A 245 -4.93 43.85 -22.00
C LEU A 245 -3.89 43.16 -21.10
N LEU A 246 -3.99 41.85 -20.93
CA LEU A 246 -3.03 41.06 -20.18
C LEU A 246 -1.69 40.95 -20.93
N ASP A 247 -1.73 40.74 -22.24
CA ASP A 247 -0.54 40.72 -23.10
C ASP A 247 0.15 42.09 -23.11
N ASP A 248 -0.60 43.18 -23.29
CA ASP A 248 -0.12 44.56 -23.20
C ASP A 248 0.50 44.91 -21.83
N ALA A 249 0.10 44.21 -20.77
CA ALA A 249 0.65 44.35 -19.43
C ALA A 249 1.87 43.44 -19.15
N GLY A 250 2.30 42.65 -20.14
CA GLY A 250 3.42 41.71 -20.05
C GLY A 250 3.12 40.49 -19.17
N ALA A 251 1.86 40.03 -19.14
CA ALA A 251 1.46 38.82 -18.44
C ALA A 251 1.86 37.58 -19.26
N ILE A 252 2.85 36.80 -18.81
CA ILE A 252 3.19 35.52 -19.45
C ILE A 252 2.22 34.46 -18.94
N ILE A 253 1.46 33.87 -19.88
CA ILE A 253 0.47 32.84 -19.58
C ILE A 253 0.62 31.70 -20.58
N PRO A 254 0.85 30.46 -20.13
CA PRO A 254 0.92 29.31 -21.02
C PRO A 254 -0.36 29.14 -21.85
N GLU A 255 -0.20 28.89 -23.15
CA GLU A 255 -1.30 28.73 -24.10
C GLU A 255 -2.33 27.66 -23.67
N ARG A 256 -1.87 26.58 -23.02
CA ARG A 256 -2.75 25.53 -22.49
C ARG A 256 -3.80 26.05 -21.50
N LEU A 257 -3.45 27.08 -20.71
CA LEU A 257 -4.36 27.64 -19.71
C LEU A 257 -5.36 28.60 -20.36
N THR A 258 -4.95 29.27 -21.44
CA THR A 258 -5.83 30.07 -22.30
C THR A 258 -6.90 29.20 -22.94
N ALA A 259 -6.52 28.07 -23.54
CA ALA A 259 -7.46 27.12 -24.15
C ALA A 259 -8.50 26.59 -23.15
N ASN A 260 -8.09 26.26 -21.91
CA ASN A 260 -9.02 25.79 -20.88
C ASN A 260 -10.05 26.87 -20.48
N THR A 261 -9.61 28.13 -20.42
CA THR A 261 -10.47 29.26 -20.07
C THR A 261 -11.54 29.51 -21.13
N THR A 262 -11.16 29.51 -22.40
CA THR A 262 -12.09 29.64 -23.53
C THR A 262 -13.16 28.56 -23.49
N LYS A 263 -12.74 27.29 -23.33
CA LYS A 263 -13.65 26.14 -23.24
C LYS A 263 -14.62 26.24 -22.05
N SER A 264 -14.16 26.76 -20.91
CA SER A 264 -14.99 26.97 -19.72
C SER A 264 -16.10 27.98 -19.99
N ILE A 265 -15.78 29.11 -20.63
CA ILE A 265 -16.74 30.16 -20.99
C ILE A 265 -17.78 29.64 -21.98
N GLU A 266 -17.35 28.95 -23.05
CA GLU A 266 -18.27 28.33 -24.02
C GLU A 266 -19.25 27.35 -23.34
N THR A 267 -18.77 26.59 -22.36
CA THR A 267 -19.61 25.63 -21.63
C THR A 267 -20.67 26.32 -20.76
N VAL A 268 -20.32 27.45 -20.12
CA VAL A 268 -21.27 28.25 -19.33
C VAL A 268 -22.40 28.77 -20.22
N HIS A 269 -22.04 29.36 -21.36
CA HIS A 269 -23.01 29.93 -22.30
C HIS A 269 -23.88 28.86 -22.96
N ARG A 270 -23.31 27.70 -23.34
CA ARG A 270 -24.09 26.58 -23.87
C ARG A 270 -25.14 26.06 -22.88
N ARG A 271 -24.82 26.01 -21.58
CA ARG A 271 -25.77 25.60 -20.53
C ARG A 271 -26.87 26.62 -20.28
N ALA A 272 -26.57 27.91 -20.48
CA ALA A 272 -27.58 28.97 -20.35
C ALA A 272 -28.62 28.89 -21.48
N LEU A 273 -28.22 28.46 -22.68
CA LEU A 273 -29.12 28.28 -23.82
C LEU A 273 -30.00 27.03 -23.74
N THR A 274 -29.67 26.04 -22.91
CA THR A 274 -30.43 24.79 -22.77
C THR A 274 -31.40 24.76 -21.59
N ARG A 275 -31.51 25.85 -20.82
CA ARG A 275 -32.50 26.02 -19.74
C ARG A 275 -33.59 26.98 -20.17
#